data_AF-A0A2R4FH38-F1
#
_entry.id   AF-A0A2R4FH38-F1
#
_cell.length_a   1.000
_cell.length_b   1.000
_cell.length_c   1.000
_cell.angle_alpha   90.00
_cell.angle_beta   90.00
_cell.angle_gamma   90.00
#
_symmetry.space_group_name_H-M   'P 1'
#
loop_
_entity.id
_entity.type
_entity.pdbx_description
1 polymer ?
#
loop_
_entity_poly.entity_id
_entity_poly.type
_entity_poly.pdbx_seq_one_letter_code
_entity_poly.pdbx_strand_id
1 'polypeptide(L)'
;MQDELFTPTIQERPAPGKPPWRPESILYPAAFGGPLAATALGLLNGRRLGLPGNRLLAIGAAGLVGLCARLVVSAAIDGNSGVRVAGMVTGALVWLVVLFFQRSPFRVYTYAGGEPASLVGPGFAAAIGLGLLEAMLILVLVR
;
A
#
# COMPACT_ATOMS: atom_id res chain seq x y z
N MET A 1 -34.35 -37.04 7.32
CA MET A 1 -33.12 -36.80 6.54
C MET A 1 -33.19 -35.35 6.08
N GLN A 2 -32.67 -34.42 6.88
CA GLN A 2 -32.64 -33.00 6.52
C GLN A 2 -31.24 -32.68 5.98
N ASP A 3 -31.17 -32.49 4.67
CA ASP A 3 -30.71 -31.23 4.09
C ASP A 3 -29.26 -30.76 4.35
N GLU A 4 -28.28 -31.66 4.34
CA GLU A 4 -26.88 -31.26 4.11
C GLU A 4 -26.70 -30.53 2.76
N LEU A 5 -27.55 -30.84 1.76
CA LEU A 5 -27.60 -30.20 0.43
C LEU A 5 -27.99 -28.72 0.47
N PHE A 6 -28.71 -28.26 1.49
CA PHE A 6 -29.13 -26.86 1.63
C PHE A 6 -28.30 -26.11 2.68
N THR A 7 -27.25 -26.73 3.21
CA THR A 7 -26.33 -26.02 4.11
C THR A 7 -25.47 -25.09 3.24
N PRO A 8 -25.59 -23.76 3.37
CA PRO A 8 -24.78 -22.84 2.59
C PRO A 8 -23.30 -23.07 2.90
N THR A 9 -22.57 -23.58 1.91
CA THR A 9 -21.11 -23.76 1.97
C THR A 9 -20.37 -22.43 1.84
N ILE A 10 -21.07 -21.38 1.41
CA ILE A 10 -20.57 -20.01 1.42
C ILE A 10 -20.69 -19.48 2.85
N GLN A 11 -19.63 -19.65 3.63
CA GLN A 11 -19.50 -18.91 4.88
C GLN A 11 -19.35 -17.43 4.55
N GLU A 12 -20.29 -16.60 5.02
CA GLU A 12 -20.14 -15.15 4.96
C GLU A 12 -18.87 -14.76 5.73
N ARG A 13 -17.92 -14.13 5.02
CA ARG A 13 -16.79 -13.53 5.73
C ARG A 13 -17.32 -12.35 6.54
N PRO A 14 -16.89 -12.22 7.81
CA PRO A 14 -17.22 -11.04 8.60
C PRO A 14 -16.85 -9.78 7.83
N ALA A 15 -17.79 -8.85 7.75
CA ALA A 15 -17.53 -7.55 7.15
C ALA A 15 -16.36 -6.88 7.88
N PRO A 16 -15.41 -6.25 7.17
CA PRO A 16 -14.29 -5.59 7.81
C PRO A 16 -14.78 -4.44 8.69
N GLY A 17 -14.22 -4.31 9.90
CA GLY A 17 -14.64 -3.28 10.86
C GLY A 17 -14.41 -1.84 10.40
N LYS A 18 -13.60 -1.62 9.35
CA LYS A 18 -13.48 -0.35 8.63
C LYS A 18 -13.42 -0.61 7.13
N PRO A 19 -14.14 0.16 6.30
CA PRO A 19 -14.11 -0.02 4.86
C PRO A 19 -12.68 0.18 4.32
N PRO A 20 -12.17 -0.77 3.51
CA PRO A 20 -10.88 -0.63 2.85
C PRO A 20 -10.94 0.44 1.76
N TRP A 21 -9.78 0.96 1.40
CA TRP A 21 -9.60 1.84 0.26
C TRP A 21 -9.39 1.02 -1.02
N ARG A 22 -9.68 1.63 -2.17
CA ARG A 22 -9.32 1.08 -3.50
C ARG A 22 -7.79 0.94 -3.60
N PRO A 23 -7.24 -0.27 -3.80
CA PRO A 23 -5.79 -0.47 -3.91
C PRO A 23 -5.18 0.34 -5.07
N GLU A 24 -5.91 0.51 -6.17
CA GLU A 24 -5.48 1.27 -7.33
C GLU A 24 -5.26 2.76 -7.00
N SER A 25 -6.06 3.32 -6.10
CA SER A 25 -5.95 4.73 -5.69
C SER A 25 -4.70 5.01 -4.84
N ILE A 26 -4.05 3.98 -4.28
CA ILE A 26 -2.80 4.12 -3.49
C ILE A 26 -1.63 4.56 -4.39
N LEU A 27 -1.71 4.33 -5.71
CA LEU A 27 -0.66 4.71 -6.66
C LEU A 27 -0.32 6.20 -6.57
N TYR A 28 -1.31 7.08 -6.46
CA TYR A 28 -1.05 8.53 -6.42
C TYR A 28 -0.27 8.93 -5.16
N PRO A 29 -0.73 8.63 -3.93
CA PRO A 29 0.08 8.86 -2.73
C PRO A 29 1.45 8.18 -2.76
N ALA A 30 1.56 6.98 -3.35
CA ALA A 30 2.83 6.26 -3.48
C ALA A 30 3.81 6.96 -4.42
N ALA A 31 3.34 7.47 -5.57
CA ALA A 31 4.18 8.18 -6.52
C ALA A 31 4.70 9.50 -5.92
N PHE A 32 3.84 10.24 -5.20
CA PHE A 32 4.24 11.54 -4.62
C PHE A 32 5.00 11.41 -3.29
N GLY A 33 4.62 10.45 -2.44
CA GLY A 33 5.20 10.25 -1.11
C GLY A 33 6.27 9.18 -1.03
N GLY A 34 6.55 8.47 -2.13
CA GLY A 34 7.59 7.46 -2.20
C GLY A 34 7.22 6.10 -1.58
N PRO A 35 8.22 5.20 -1.45
CA PRO A 35 8.03 3.84 -0.94
C PRO A 35 7.48 3.79 0.49
N LEU A 36 7.81 4.73 1.38
CA LEU A 36 7.24 4.79 2.73
C LEU A 36 5.73 5.03 2.70
N ALA A 37 5.27 5.99 1.88
CA ALA A 37 3.85 6.26 1.73
C ALA A 37 3.08 5.04 1.17
N ALA A 38 3.65 4.41 0.13
CA ALA A 38 3.11 3.18 -0.45
C ALA A 38 2.99 2.05 0.59
N THR A 39 4.04 1.86 1.39
CA THR A 39 4.13 0.82 2.41
C THR A 39 3.13 1.07 3.54
N ALA A 40 3.09 2.28 4.08
CA ALA A 40 2.20 2.62 5.20
C ALA A 40 0.72 2.45 4.81
N LEU A 41 0.32 3.00 3.66
CA LEU A 41 -1.04 2.84 3.15
C LEU A 41 -1.34 1.38 2.81
N GLY A 42 -0.38 0.67 2.22
CA GLY A 42 -0.49 -0.76 1.94
C GLY A 42 -0.73 -1.59 3.20
N LEU A 43 0.05 -1.40 4.25
CA LEU A 43 -0.11 -2.12 5.52
C LEU A 43 -1.44 -1.80 6.20
N LEU A 44 -1.82 -0.52 6.25
CA LEU A 44 -3.09 -0.08 6.83
C LEU A 44 -4.28 -0.66 6.07
N ASN A 45 -4.26 -0.60 4.74
CA ASN A 45 -5.33 -1.15 3.91
C ASN A 45 -5.38 -2.67 4.00
N GLY A 46 -4.21 -3.32 4.04
CA GLY A 46 -4.08 -4.77 4.18
C GLY A 46 -4.69 -5.27 5.49
N ARG A 47 -4.52 -4.52 6.59
CA ARG A 47 -5.18 -4.81 7.86
C ARG A 47 -6.70 -4.65 7.77
N ARG A 48 -7.21 -3.62 7.08
CA ARG A 48 -8.65 -3.45 6.82
C ARG A 48 -9.22 -4.60 5.99
N LEU A 49 -8.45 -5.13 5.06
CA LEU A 49 -8.81 -6.29 4.22
C LEU A 49 -8.65 -7.64 4.92
N GLY A 50 -8.18 -7.67 6.18
CA GLY A 50 -7.94 -8.93 6.90
C GLY A 50 -6.85 -9.78 6.27
N LEU A 51 -5.83 -9.17 5.66
CA LEU A 51 -4.71 -9.93 5.10
C LEU A 51 -3.96 -10.71 6.19
N PRO A 52 -3.52 -11.95 5.90
CA PRO A 52 -2.68 -12.71 6.82
C PRO A 52 -1.32 -12.02 7.02
N GLY A 53 -0.71 -12.26 8.19
CA GLY A 53 0.53 -11.62 8.61
C GLY A 53 1.68 -11.79 7.63
N ASN A 54 1.81 -12.94 6.97
CA ASN A 54 2.83 -13.18 5.95
C ASN A 54 2.73 -12.22 4.75
N ARG A 55 1.52 -11.89 4.28
CA ARG A 55 1.31 -10.92 3.20
C ARG A 55 1.59 -9.49 3.66
N LEU A 56 1.26 -9.17 4.92
CA LEU A 56 1.63 -7.88 5.51
C LEU A 56 3.15 -7.75 5.65
N LEU A 57 3.84 -8.81 6.07
CA LEU A 57 5.30 -8.85 6.13
C LEU A 57 5.92 -8.69 4.74
N ALA A 58 5.35 -9.33 3.71
CA ALA A 58 5.80 -9.16 2.33
C ALA A 58 5.67 -7.71 1.84
N ILE A 59 4.57 -7.03 2.16
CA ILE A 59 4.39 -5.60 1.87
C ILE A 59 5.43 -4.76 2.62
N GLY A 60 5.65 -5.03 3.91
CA GLY A 60 6.66 -4.35 4.72
C GLY A 60 8.09 -4.54 4.18
N ALA A 61 8.43 -5.77 3.79
CA ALA A 61 9.71 -6.10 3.18
C ALA A 61 9.91 -5.41 1.83
N ALA A 62 8.89 -5.40 0.97
CA ALA A 62 8.93 -4.64 -0.28
C ALA A 62 9.14 -3.14 -0.04
N GLY A 63 8.47 -2.60 0.98
CA GLY A 63 8.67 -1.22 1.43
C GLY A 63 10.09 -0.90 1.84
N LEU A 64 10.69 -1.76 2.67
CA LEU A 64 12.08 -1.64 3.10
C LEU A 64 13.05 -1.70 1.92
N VAL A 65 12.86 -2.68 1.02
CA VAL A 65 13.67 -2.80 -0.21
C VAL A 65 13.52 -1.56 -1.08
N GLY A 66 12.30 -1.05 -1.25
CA GLY A 66 12.03 0.17 -2.01
C GLY A 66 12.72 1.40 -1.42
N LEU A 67 12.72 1.55 -0.09
CA LEU A 67 13.40 2.63 0.61
C LEU A 67 14.94 2.51 0.46
N CYS A 68 15.50 1.33 0.67
CA CYS A 68 16.93 1.09 0.48
C CYS A 68 17.37 1.39 -0.97
N ALA A 69 16.61 0.90 -1.95
CA ALA A 69 16.86 1.20 -3.36
C ALA A 69 16.81 2.70 -3.63
N ARG A 70 15.82 3.40 -3.05
CA ARG A 70 15.71 4.86 -3.17
C ARG A 70 16.91 5.60 -2.58
N LEU A 71 17.41 5.19 -1.42
CA LEU A 71 18.59 5.79 -0.78
C LEU A 71 19.84 5.58 -1.64
N VAL A 72 20.07 4.35 -2.11
CA VAL A 72 21.22 4.00 -2.97
C VAL A 72 21.21 4.82 -4.26
N VAL A 73 20.05 4.87 -4.94
CA VAL A 73 19.92 5.66 -6.19
C VAL A 73 20.10 7.15 -5.94
N SER A 74 19.60 7.67 -4.81
CA SER A 74 19.76 9.09 -4.46
C SER A 74 21.20 9.45 -4.10
N ALA A 75 22.00 8.50 -3.62
CA ALA A 75 23.43 8.66 -3.36
C ALA A 75 24.27 8.62 -4.63
N ALA A 76 23.84 7.86 -5.64
CA ALA A 76 24.54 7.70 -6.90
C ALA A 76 24.25 8.80 -7.94
N ILE A 77 23.16 9.56 -7.76
CA ILE A 77 22.71 10.56 -8.75
C ILE A 77 22.82 11.97 -8.17
N ASP A 78 23.44 12.87 -8.93
CA ASP A 78 23.40 14.29 -8.68
C ASP A 78 22.23 14.97 -9.40
N GLY A 79 21.46 15.76 -8.63
CA GLY A 79 20.36 16.57 -9.14
C GLY A 79 18.99 16.21 -8.57
N ASN A 80 18.21 17.26 -8.25
CA ASN A 80 16.91 17.14 -7.58
C ASN A 80 15.87 16.38 -8.42
N SER A 81 15.90 16.53 -9.75
CA SER A 81 14.94 15.87 -10.64
C SER A 81 15.09 14.34 -10.68
N GLY A 82 16.33 13.83 -10.72
CA GLY A 82 16.60 12.39 -10.70
C GLY A 82 16.18 11.75 -9.39
N VAL A 83 16.44 12.42 -8.26
CA VAL A 83 16.00 11.99 -6.93
C VAL A 83 14.47 11.93 -6.84
N ARG A 84 13.75 12.90 -7.42
CA ARG A 84 12.27 12.87 -7.44
C ARG A 84 11.73 11.70 -8.27
N VAL A 85 12.28 11.47 -9.46
CA VAL A 85 11.86 10.37 -10.34
C VAL A 85 12.13 9.01 -9.69
N ALA A 86 13.29 8.83 -9.07
CA ALA A 86 13.62 7.63 -8.31
C ALA A 86 12.56 7.34 -7.22
N GLY A 87 12.04 8.38 -6.57
CA GLY A 87 10.98 8.29 -5.56
C GLY A 87 9.66 7.81 -6.12
N MET A 88 9.23 8.42 -7.22
CA MET A 88 8.01 8.02 -7.94
C MET A 88 8.09 6.56 -8.38
N VAL A 89 9.22 6.15 -8.96
CA VAL A 89 9.42 4.78 -9.46
C VAL A 89 9.43 3.77 -8.31
N THR A 90 10.24 3.99 -7.28
CA THR A 90 10.30 3.08 -6.11
C THR A 90 8.97 3.00 -5.37
N GLY A 91 8.26 4.11 -5.19
CA GLY A 91 6.90 4.13 -4.66
C GLY A 91 5.91 3.33 -5.50
N ALA A 92 5.95 3.50 -6.82
CA ALA A 92 5.12 2.71 -7.76
C ALA A 92 5.45 1.21 -7.70
N LEU A 93 6.72 0.83 -7.58
CA LEU A 93 7.14 -0.57 -7.46
C LEU A 93 6.61 -1.20 -6.16
N VAL A 94 6.69 -0.50 -5.03
CA VAL A 94 6.08 -0.98 -3.77
C VAL A 94 4.57 -1.07 -3.91
N TRP A 95 3.93 -0.10 -4.57
CA TRP A 95 2.50 -0.15 -4.84
C TRP A 95 2.09 -1.37 -5.68
N LEU A 96 2.90 -1.81 -6.66
CA LEU A 96 2.59 -3.04 -7.41
C LEU A 96 2.50 -4.26 -6.51
N VAL A 97 3.37 -4.37 -5.51
CA VAL A 97 3.32 -5.45 -4.50
C VAL A 97 2.06 -5.33 -3.65
N VAL A 98 1.70 -4.12 -3.22
CA VAL A 98 0.46 -3.84 -2.49
C VAL A 98 -0.76 -4.26 -3.33
N LEU A 99 -0.82 -3.84 -4.59
CA LEU A 99 -1.89 -4.16 -5.52
C LEU A 99 -2.00 -5.67 -5.72
N PHE A 100 -0.88 -6.36 -5.93
CA PHE A 100 -0.85 -7.80 -6.12
C PHE A 100 -1.53 -8.56 -4.97
N PHE A 101 -1.20 -8.21 -3.72
CA PHE A 101 -1.77 -8.88 -2.55
C PHE A 101 -3.19 -8.44 -2.20
N GLN A 102 -3.58 -7.19 -2.52
CA GLN A 102 -4.85 -6.62 -2.11
C GLN A 102 -5.96 -6.74 -3.16
N ARG A 103 -5.62 -6.89 -4.44
CA ARG A 103 -6.61 -6.88 -5.53
C ARG A 103 -7.66 -7.99 -5.40
N SER A 104 -7.25 -9.22 -5.10
CA SER A 104 -8.20 -10.33 -4.93
C SER A 104 -9.11 -10.14 -3.71
N PRO A 105 -8.59 -9.89 -2.48
CA PRO A 105 -9.42 -9.61 -1.31
C PRO A 105 -10.35 -8.41 -1.48
N PHE A 106 -9.86 -7.34 -2.11
CA PHE A 106 -10.68 -6.15 -2.37
C PHE A 106 -11.83 -6.44 -3.34
N ARG A 107 -11.60 -7.25 -4.39
CA ARG A 107 -12.68 -7.69 -5.28
C ARG A 107 -13.76 -8.49 -4.55
N VAL A 108 -13.36 -9.38 -3.65
CA VAL A 108 -14.31 -10.15 -2.82
C VAL A 108 -15.15 -9.20 -1.96
N TYR A 109 -14.52 -8.20 -1.34
CA TYR A 109 -15.23 -7.17 -0.56
C TYR A 109 -16.25 -6.41 -1.41
N THR A 110 -15.88 -5.98 -2.63
CA THR A 110 -16.82 -5.27 -3.52
C THR A 110 -17.95 -6.15 -4.02
N TYR A 111 -17.70 -7.44 -4.30
CA TYR A 111 -18.76 -8.38 -4.70
C TYR A 111 -19.73 -8.70 -3.56
N ALA A 112 -19.28 -8.60 -2.31
CA ALA A 112 -20.14 -8.67 -1.13
C ALA A 112 -20.95 -7.37 -0.88
N GLY A 113 -20.97 -6.42 -1.83
CA GLY A 113 -21.68 -5.15 -1.71
C GLY A 113 -20.95 -4.09 -0.87
N GLY A 114 -19.66 -4.31 -0.56
CA GLY A 114 -18.86 -3.37 0.21
C GLY A 114 -18.44 -2.14 -0.62
N GLU A 115 -18.73 -0.94 -0.10
CA GLU A 115 -18.28 0.32 -0.70
C GLU A 115 -16.91 0.74 -0.17
N PRO A 116 -15.98 1.22 -1.03
CA PRO A 116 -14.66 1.64 -0.60
C PRO A 116 -14.69 2.97 0.13
N ALA A 117 -13.83 3.10 1.13
CA ALA A 117 -13.60 4.36 1.82
C ALA A 117 -12.88 5.37 0.91
N SER A 118 -13.10 6.66 1.16
CA SER A 118 -12.29 7.72 0.54
C SER A 118 -10.84 7.65 1.01
N LEU A 119 -9.91 7.67 0.04
CA LEU A 119 -8.47 7.73 0.28
C LEU A 119 -7.93 9.17 0.25
N VAL A 120 -8.74 10.18 -0.06
CA VAL A 120 -8.24 11.55 -0.30
C VAL A 120 -7.48 12.09 0.92
N GLY A 121 -8.12 12.15 2.09
CA GLY A 121 -7.48 12.65 3.32
C GLY A 121 -6.25 11.83 3.75
N PRO A 122 -6.39 10.52 3.98
CA PRO A 122 -5.27 9.66 4.35
C PRO A 122 -4.15 9.63 3.32
N GLY A 123 -4.49 9.72 2.03
CA GLY A 123 -3.56 9.74 0.91
C GLY A 123 -2.72 11.01 0.90
N PHE A 124 -3.34 12.19 1.06
CA PHE A 124 -2.59 13.44 1.20
C PHE A 124 -1.71 13.45 2.46
N ALA A 125 -2.25 13.00 3.59
CA ALA A 125 -1.50 12.94 4.84
C ALA A 125 -0.26 12.02 4.72
N ALA A 126 -0.42 10.85 4.10
CA ALA A 126 0.69 9.93 3.86
C ALA A 126 1.69 10.49 2.85
N ALA A 127 1.22 11.04 1.72
CA ALA A 127 2.09 11.55 0.67
C ALA A 127 2.96 12.71 1.16
N ILE A 128 2.37 13.66 1.89
CA ILE A 128 3.10 14.82 2.43
C ILE A 128 3.93 14.41 3.64
N GLY A 129 3.32 13.76 4.63
CA GLY A 129 4.00 13.43 5.88
C GLY A 129 5.17 12.47 5.68
N LEU A 130 4.96 11.36 4.97
CA LEU A 130 6.02 10.39 4.72
C LEU A 130 6.95 10.81 3.58
N GLY A 131 6.47 11.59 2.61
CA GLY A 131 7.34 12.16 1.58
C GLY A 131 8.34 13.17 2.16
N LEU A 132 7.90 14.02 3.08
CA LEU A 132 8.80 14.93 3.80
C LEU A 132 9.78 14.16 4.69
N LEU A 133 9.31 13.11 5.38
CA LEU A 133 10.18 12.26 6.19
C LEU A 133 11.26 11.58 5.33
N GLU A 134 10.89 11.03 4.17
CA GLU A 134 11.87 10.47 3.22
C GLU A 134 12.85 11.51 2.72
N ALA A 135 12.38 12.71 2.38
CA ALA A 135 13.25 13.78 1.92
C ALA A 135 14.26 14.19 2.99
N MET A 136 13.84 14.27 4.26
CA MET A 136 14.75 14.51 5.39
C MET A 136 15.76 13.38 5.57
N LEU A 137 15.33 12.12 5.46
CA LEU A 137 16.23 10.98 5.54
C LEU A 137 17.29 11.00 4.43
N ILE A 138 16.91 11.30 3.21
CA ILE A 138 17.85 11.46 2.09
C ILE A 138 18.80 12.64 2.38
N LEU A 139 18.27 13.78 2.82
CA LEU A 139 19.08 14.95 3.14
C LEU A 139 20.13 14.67 4.22
N VAL A 140 19.78 13.91 5.26
CA VAL A 140 20.69 13.65 6.40
C VAL A 140 21.67 12.50 6.14
N LEU A 141 21.24 11.46 5.41
CA LEU A 141 22.03 10.23 5.24
C LEU A 141 22.88 10.22 3.97
N VAL A 142 22.53 11.05 2.99
CA VAL A 142 23.12 10.99 1.64
C VAL A 142 23.76 12.32 1.21
N ARG A 143 23.27 13.45 1.72
CA ARG A 143 23.76 14.79 1.38
C ARG A 143 24.46 15.42 2.57
#